data_AF-A0A087UW43-F1
#
_entry.id   AF-A0A087UW43-F1
#
_cell.length_a   1.000
_cell.length_b   1.000
_cell.length_c   1.000
_cell.angle_alpha   90.00
_cell.angle_beta   90.00
_cell.angle_gamma   90.00
#
_symmetry.space_group_name_H-M   'P 1'
#
loop_
_entity.id
_entity.type
_entity.pdbx_description
1 polymer ?
#
loop_
_entity_poly.entity_id
_entity_poly.type
_entity_poly.pdbx_seq_one_letter_code
_entity_poly.pdbx_strand_id
1 'polypeptide(L)'
;MQRLNTGRGIVQRLKGKYGRFRGNLSGKRVEFTGRTVISPNPNLQIDQVGIPEHVAKILTYPEMVTEHNMKRLRALIMNGGCKHPGANFYIERNTKMKSDLNYANR
;
A
#
# COMPACT_ATOMS: atom_id res chain seq x y z
N MET A 1 31.39 19.05 -26.78
CA MET A 1 31.07 20.21 -25.91
C MET A 1 29.56 20.23 -25.66
N GLN A 2 29.10 19.50 -24.63
CA GLN A 2 27.67 19.43 -24.30
C GLN A 2 27.26 20.76 -23.67
N ARG A 3 26.32 21.49 -24.31
CA ARG A 3 25.80 22.76 -23.78
C ARG A 3 25.20 22.52 -22.39
N LEU A 4 25.70 23.28 -21.41
CA LEU A 4 25.12 23.42 -20.09
C LEU A 4 23.67 23.90 -20.25
N ASN A 5 22.71 23.10 -19.80
CA ASN A 5 21.29 23.45 -19.90
C ASN A 5 20.98 24.63 -18.95
N THR A 6 20.89 25.83 -19.51
CA THR A 6 20.15 26.97 -18.96
C THR A 6 18.71 26.52 -18.63
N GLY A 7 18.20 26.88 -17.46
CA GLY A 7 17.05 26.24 -16.79
C GLY A 7 15.83 25.90 -17.67
N ARG A 8 15.22 24.73 -17.44
CA ARG A 8 13.99 24.30 -18.14
C ARG A 8 12.82 25.23 -17.81
N GLY A 9 12.28 25.90 -18.82
CA GLY A 9 11.07 26.72 -18.73
C GLY A 9 9.82 25.92 -18.32
N ILE A 10 8.80 26.61 -17.81
CA ILE A 10 7.57 26.00 -17.27
C ILE A 10 6.88 25.11 -18.32
N VAL A 11 6.78 25.57 -19.56
CA VAL A 11 6.16 24.81 -20.66
C VAL A 11 6.87 23.48 -20.91
N GLN A 12 8.20 23.44 -20.81
CA GLN A 12 9.00 22.22 -20.98
C GLN A 12 8.86 21.26 -19.79
N ARG A 13 8.56 21.78 -18.59
CA ARG A 13 8.24 20.95 -17.41
C ARG A 13 6.85 20.33 -17.51
N LEU A 14 5.90 21.02 -18.15
CA LEU A 14 4.53 20.57 -18.28
C LEU A 14 4.32 19.62 -19.48
N LYS A 15 4.86 19.96 -20.65
CA LYS A 15 4.68 19.23 -21.91
C LYS A 15 5.68 18.08 -22.09
N GLY A 16 5.37 17.15 -23.00
CA GLY A 16 6.27 16.09 -23.45
C GLY A 16 6.18 14.78 -22.67
N LYS A 17 7.00 13.80 -23.06
CA LYS A 17 6.97 12.44 -22.50
C LYS A 17 7.27 12.36 -21.02
N TYR A 18 8.23 13.16 -20.58
CA TYR A 18 8.68 13.26 -19.20
C TYR A 18 8.12 14.51 -18.51
N GLY A 19 7.13 15.18 -19.12
CA GLY A 19 6.45 16.33 -18.54
C GLY A 19 5.48 15.91 -17.44
N ARG A 20 5.08 16.87 -16.61
CA ARG A 20 4.22 16.64 -15.44
C ARG A 20 2.82 16.14 -15.79
N PHE A 21 2.24 16.58 -16.91
CA PHE A 21 0.90 16.10 -17.31
C PHE A 21 0.91 14.58 -17.52
N ARG A 22 1.84 14.06 -18.33
CA ARG A 22 1.87 12.62 -18.61
C ARG A 22 2.47 11.80 -17.47
N GLY A 23 3.52 12.29 -16.82
CA GLY A 23 4.22 11.54 -15.78
C GLY A 23 3.53 11.52 -14.42
N ASN A 24 2.82 12.59 -14.05
CA ASN A 24 2.23 12.72 -12.72
C ASN A 24 0.69 12.69 -12.72
N LEU A 25 0.02 13.11 -13.80
CA LEU A 25 -1.44 13.19 -13.83
C LEU A 25 -2.08 12.03 -14.62
N SER A 26 -1.51 11.60 -15.75
CA SER A 26 -2.08 10.52 -16.58
C SER A 26 -1.53 9.11 -16.28
N GLY A 27 -0.67 8.94 -15.28
CA GLY A 27 0.03 7.67 -15.04
C GLY A 27 0.92 7.65 -13.80
N LYS A 28 0.42 8.12 -12.67
CA LYS A 28 1.17 8.14 -11.41
C LYS A 28 1.32 6.73 -10.84
N ARG A 29 2.43 6.49 -10.14
CA ARG A 29 2.57 5.32 -9.28
C ARG A 29 1.59 5.40 -8.11
N VAL A 30 1.02 4.27 -7.75
CA VAL A 30 0.03 4.12 -6.68
C VAL A 30 0.57 3.18 -5.61
N GLU A 31 0.29 3.51 -4.36
CA GLU A 31 0.61 2.67 -3.21
C GLU A 31 -0.45 1.57 -3.03
N PHE A 32 -0.15 0.55 -2.22
CA PHE A 32 -1.06 -0.58 -1.92
C PHE A 32 -1.50 -1.40 -3.13
N THR A 33 -0.59 -1.65 -4.08
CA THR A 33 -0.84 -2.53 -5.23
C THR A 33 0.21 -3.64 -5.29
N GLY A 34 -0.17 -4.81 -5.84
CA GLY A 34 0.70 -5.95 -6.04
C GLY A 34 0.61 -6.48 -7.46
N ARG A 35 1.67 -7.15 -7.94
CA ARG A 35 1.71 -7.82 -9.25
C ARG A 35 2.38 -9.17 -9.08
N THR A 36 1.82 -10.21 -9.70
CA THR A 36 2.36 -11.57 -9.65
C THR A 36 2.02 -12.32 -10.94
N VAL A 37 2.62 -13.51 -11.11
CA VAL A 37 2.34 -14.43 -12.21
C VAL A 37 1.01 -15.16 -11.95
N ILE A 38 0.20 -15.33 -12.99
CA ILE A 38 -1.08 -16.03 -12.90
C ILE A 38 -0.89 -17.55 -13.01
N SER A 39 -1.75 -18.32 -12.34
CA SER A 39 -1.78 -19.79 -12.45
C SER A 39 -3.24 -20.26 -12.43
N PRO A 40 -3.60 -21.27 -13.25
CA PRO A 40 -4.98 -21.77 -13.29
C PRO A 40 -5.30 -22.55 -12.00
N ASN A 41 -6.50 -22.34 -11.44
CA ASN A 41 -7.01 -23.11 -10.31
C ASN A 41 -8.53 -23.36 -10.47
N PRO A 42 -8.98 -24.60 -10.72
CA PRO A 42 -10.39 -24.92 -10.97
C PRO A 42 -11.26 -24.94 -9.70
N ASN A 43 -10.67 -24.92 -8.51
CA ASN A 43 -11.41 -24.98 -7.23
C ASN A 43 -11.86 -23.61 -6.72
N LEU A 44 -11.47 -22.51 -7.37
CA LEU A 44 -11.87 -21.16 -7.00
C LEU A 44 -13.17 -20.78 -7.71
N GLN A 45 -14.01 -20.01 -7.00
CA GLN A 45 -15.20 -19.41 -7.59
C GLN A 45 -14.82 -18.29 -8.57
N ILE A 46 -15.75 -17.91 -9.45
CA ILE A 46 -15.52 -16.93 -10.52
C ILE A 46 -15.17 -15.53 -9.98
N ASP A 47 -15.65 -15.21 -8.78
CA ASP A 47 -15.42 -13.94 -8.07
C ASP A 47 -14.19 -13.97 -7.14
N GLN A 48 -13.50 -15.11 -7.04
CA GLN A 48 -12.37 -15.29 -6.13
C GLN A 48 -11.02 -15.21 -6.85
N VAL A 49 -10.02 -14.71 -6.12
CA VAL A 49 -8.63 -14.69 -6.56
C VAL A 49 -7.72 -15.22 -5.46
N GLY A 50 -6.79 -16.12 -5.83
CA GLY A 50 -5.78 -16.62 -4.90
C GLY A 50 -4.71 -15.57 -4.62
N ILE A 51 -4.51 -15.21 -3.35
CA ILE A 51 -3.46 -14.29 -2.92
C ILE A 51 -2.43 -15.05 -2.09
N PRO A 52 -1.14 -15.01 -2.43
CA PRO A 52 -0.10 -15.61 -1.60
C PRO A 52 0.02 -14.96 -0.22
N GLU A 53 0.30 -15.76 0.81
CA GLU A 53 0.37 -15.29 2.19
C GLU A 53 1.42 -14.18 2.39
N HIS A 54 2.54 -14.24 1.68
CA HIS A 54 3.59 -13.21 1.75
C HIS A 54 3.09 -11.83 1.28
N VAL A 55 2.23 -11.79 0.25
CA VAL A 55 1.61 -10.53 -0.22
C VAL A 55 0.57 -10.05 0.78
N ALA A 56 -0.23 -10.96 1.34
CA ALA A 56 -1.28 -10.65 2.29
C ALA A 56 -0.74 -10.05 3.61
N LYS A 57 0.50 -10.35 4.00
CA LYS A 57 1.17 -9.74 5.16
C LYS A 57 1.65 -8.30 4.91
N ILE A 58 1.95 -7.97 3.65
CA ILE A 58 2.49 -6.66 3.27
C ILE A 58 1.36 -5.66 2.97
N LEU A 59 0.32 -6.10 2.25
CA LEU A 59 -0.81 -5.26 1.89
C LEU A 59 -1.72 -5.04 3.11
N THR A 60 -1.83 -3.80 3.57
CA THR A 60 -2.65 -3.43 4.72
C THR A 60 -3.87 -2.63 4.31
N TYR A 61 -4.97 -2.81 5.04
CA TYR A 61 -6.18 -1.99 4.91
C TYR A 61 -6.48 -1.27 6.24
N PRO A 62 -6.73 0.05 6.23
CA PRO A 62 -7.11 0.77 7.44
C PRO A 62 -8.58 0.49 7.79
N GLU A 63 -8.81 -0.27 8.85
CA GLU A 63 -10.15 -0.51 9.40
C GLU A 63 -10.37 0.32 10.67
N MET A 64 -11.51 1.02 10.75
CA MET A 64 -11.88 1.79 11.94
C MET A 64 -12.38 0.87 13.04
N VAL A 65 -11.93 1.11 14.27
CA VAL A 65 -12.40 0.36 15.44
C VAL A 65 -13.84 0.76 15.77
N THR A 66 -14.70 -0.26 15.87
CA THR A 66 -16.10 -0.19 16.27
C THR A 66 -16.34 -1.23 17.37
N GLU A 67 -17.45 -1.13 18.10
CA GLU A 67 -17.77 -2.08 19.16
C GLU A 67 -17.88 -3.53 18.65
N HIS A 68 -18.39 -3.69 17.43
CA HIS A 68 -18.60 -4.99 16.79
C HIS A 68 -17.27 -5.68 16.38
N ASN A 69 -16.30 -4.92 15.85
CA ASN A 69 -15.03 -5.48 15.37
C ASN A 69 -13.90 -5.44 16.42
N MET A 70 -14.11 -4.80 17.58
CA MET A 70 -13.07 -4.59 18.60
C MET A 70 -12.38 -5.88 19.04
N LYS A 71 -13.16 -6.94 19.30
CA LYS A 71 -12.60 -8.24 19.73
C LYS A 71 -11.70 -8.84 18.64
N ARG A 72 -12.14 -8.77 17.38
CA ARG A 72 -11.40 -9.28 16.22
C ARG A 72 -10.10 -8.49 16.00
N LEU A 73 -10.18 -7.16 15.99
CA LEU A 73 -9.02 -6.30 15.75
C LEU A 73 -7.97 -6.42 16.86
N ARG A 74 -8.39 -6.60 18.13
CA ARG A 74 -7.46 -6.89 19.24
C ARG A 74 -6.68 -8.19 18.99
N ALA A 75 -7.33 -9.26 18.54
CA ALA A 75 -6.65 -10.50 18.22
C ALA A 75 -5.61 -10.34 17.09
N LEU A 76 -5.93 -9.55 16.06
CA LEU A 76 -5.00 -9.26 14.96
C LEU A 76 -3.77 -8.46 15.43
N ILE A 77 -3.98 -7.49 16.32
CA ILE A 77 -2.91 -6.70 16.95
C ILE A 77 -1.99 -7.61 17.79
N MET A 78 -2.56 -8.53 18.58
CA MET A 78 -1.77 -9.48 19.38
C MET A 78 -0.93 -10.44 18.52
N ASN A 79 -1.43 -10.83 17.34
CA ASN A 79 -0.68 -11.67 16.40
C ASN A 79 0.51 -10.94 15.75
N GLY A 80 0.50 -9.60 15.72
CA GLY A 80 1.53 -8.76 15.09
C GLY A 80 1.57 -8.86 13.56
N GLY A 81 2.66 -8.39 12.95
CA GLY A 81 2.82 -8.33 11.48
C GLY A 81 3.40 -9.58 10.83
N CYS A 82 4.03 -10.49 11.61
CA CYS A 82 4.74 -11.64 11.06
C CYS A 82 3.83 -12.84 10.72
N LYS A 83 2.67 -12.96 11.39
CA LYS A 83 1.74 -14.09 11.24
C LYS A 83 0.42 -13.62 10.64
N HIS A 84 -0.04 -14.30 9.59
CA HIS A 84 -1.36 -14.07 9.03
C HIS A 84 -2.39 -14.96 9.75
N PRO A 85 -3.58 -14.46 10.12
CA PRO A 85 -4.05 -13.07 10.02
C PRO A 85 -3.50 -12.19 11.16
N GLY A 86 -3.06 -10.96 10.83
CA GLY A 86 -2.37 -10.05 11.75
C GLY A 86 -2.50 -8.58 11.35
N ALA A 87 -1.79 -7.70 12.06
CA ALA A 87 -1.81 -6.25 11.82
C ALA A 87 -0.41 -5.63 11.94
N ASN A 88 -0.10 -4.66 11.07
CA ASN A 88 1.22 -4.01 11.01
C ASN A 88 1.25 -2.65 11.69
N PHE A 89 0.13 -1.90 11.64
CA PHE A 89 0.09 -0.52 12.11
C PHE A 89 -1.11 -0.27 13.02
N TYR A 90 -0.89 0.49 14.08
CA TYR A 90 -1.92 1.10 14.90
C TYR A 90 -1.90 2.60 14.66
N ILE A 91 -3.07 3.20 14.41
CA ILE A 91 -3.21 4.63 14.22
C ILE A 91 -4.16 5.17 15.27
N GLU A 92 -3.68 6.07 16.11
CA GLU A 92 -4.51 6.71 17.11
C GLU A 92 -5.46 7.73 16.47
N ARG A 93 -6.72 7.75 16.91
CA ARG A 93 -7.76 8.60 16.33
C ARG A 93 -7.49 10.10 16.48
N ASN A 94 -6.99 10.52 17.64
CA ASN A 94 -6.88 11.93 17.99
C ASN A 94 -5.60 12.56 17.44
N THR A 95 -4.45 11.90 17.68
CA THR A 95 -3.13 12.41 17.28
C THR A 95 -2.77 12.04 15.85
N LYS A 96 -3.47 11.06 15.25
CA LYS A 96 -3.10 10.41 13.98
C LYS A 96 -1.67 9.87 13.98
N MET A 97 -1.10 9.61 15.16
CA MET A 97 0.21 8.99 15.28
C MET A 97 0.11 7.54 14.82
N LYS A 98 1.01 7.18 13.91
CA LYS A 98 1.13 5.84 13.36
C LYS A 98 2.23 5.10 14.12
N SER A 99 1.84 4.07 14.85
CA SER A 99 2.75 3.16 15.55
C SER A 99 2.90 1.86 14.76
N ASP A 100 4.13 1.43 14.56
CA ASP A 100 4.45 0.14 13.92
C ASP A 100 4.50 -0.96 15.00
N LEU A 101 3.71 -2.01 14.82
CA LEU A 101 3.61 -3.10 15.80
C LEU A 101 4.87 -3.96 15.85
N ASN A 102 5.70 -3.99 14.79
CA ASN A 102 6.93 -4.77 14.79
C ASN A 102 7.98 -4.22 15.77
N TYR A 103 7.87 -2.93 16.11
CA TYR A 103 8.82 -2.22 16.97
C TYR A 103 8.20 -1.73 18.29
N ALA A 104 6.90 -1.98 18.51
CA ALA A 104 6.18 -1.44 19.66
C ALA A 104 6.55 -2.06 21.02
N ASN A 105 7.19 -3.24 21.04
CA ASN A 105 7.59 -3.97 22.25
C ASN A 105 9.10 -3.94 22.52
N ARG A 106 9.85 -3.00 21.96
CA ARG A 106 11.30 -2.86 22.21
C ARG A 106 11.63 -1.64 23.06
#